data_AF-A0A7C6AIX8-F1
#
_entry.id   AF-A0A7C6AIX8-F1
#
_cell.length_a   1.000
_cell.length_b   1.000
_cell.length_c   1.000
_cell.angle_alpha   90.00
_cell.angle_beta   90.00
_cell.angle_gamma   90.00
#
_symmetry.space_group_name_H-M   'P 1'
#
loop_
_entity.id
_entity.type
_entity.pdbx_description
1 polymer ?
#
loop_
_entity_poly.entity_id
_entity_poly.type
_entity_poly.pdbx_seq_one_letter_code
_entity_poly.pdbx_strand_id
1 'polypeptide(L)' 'MRRKIIQVNEELCNGCGQCIPNCPEGALQIIDGKAR' A
#
# COMPACT_ATOMS: atom_id res chain seq x y z
N MET A 1 -22.11 -3.63 1.52
CA MET A 1 -20.98 -2.79 2.00
C MET A 1 -20.23 -2.27 0.78
N ARG A 2 -19.94 -0.97 0.69
CA ARG A 2 -19.08 -0.42 -0.38
C ARG A 2 -17.63 -0.52 0.09
N ARG A 3 -16.80 -1.31 -0.60
CA ARG A 3 -15.35 -1.35 -0.34
C ARG A 3 -14.73 -0.06 -0.85
N LYS A 4 -13.91 0.58 -0.02
CA LYS A 4 -13.16 1.79 -0.39
C LYS A 4 -11.81 1.33 -0.90
N ILE A 5 -11.59 1.45 -2.20
CA ILE A 5 -10.31 1.09 -2.82
C ILE A 5 -9.32 2.22 -2.54
N ILE A 6 -8.16 1.85 -2.00
CA ILE A 6 -7.07 2.77 -1.72
C ILE A 6 -6.07 2.65 -2.87
N GLN A 7 -5.64 3.76 -3.45
CA GLN A 7 -4.56 3.77 -4.45
C GLN A 7 -3.30 4.37 -3.83
N VAL A 8 -2.17 3.71 -4.08
CA VAL A 8 -0.84 4.23 -3.76
C VAL A 8 -0.40 5.11 -4.93
N ASN A 9 0.01 6.35 -4.65
CA ASN A 9 0.67 7.18 -5.64
C ASN A 9 2.13 6.72 -5.78
N GLU A 10 2.49 6.14 -6.92
CA GLU A 10 3.81 5.55 -7.17
C GLU A 10 4.94 6.61 -7.25
N GLU A 11 4.61 7.84 -7.64
CA GLU A 11 5.56 8.96 -7.71
C GLU A 11 5.98 9.42 -6.31
N LEU A 12 5.04 9.39 -5.35
CA LEU A 12 5.29 9.78 -3.96
C LEU A 12 5.75 8.61 -3.08
N CYS A 13 5.40 7.37 -3.44
CA CYS A 13 5.81 6.19 -2.70
C CYS A 13 7.32 6.03 -2.78
N ASN A 14 8.02 5.95 -1.66
CA ASN A 14 9.46 5.74 -1.60
C ASN A 14 9.84 4.34 -1.11
N GLY A 15 8.88 3.43 -0.96
CA GLY A 15 9.14 2.06 -0.52
C GLY A 15 9.36 1.90 0.99
N CYS A 16 9.04 2.89 1.82
CA CYS A 16 9.31 2.82 3.27
C CYS A 16 8.55 1.70 4.02
N GLY A 17 7.49 1.13 3.44
CA GLY A 17 6.75 0.02 4.01
C GLY A 17 5.86 0.35 5.22
N GLN A 18 5.79 1.61 5.65
CA GLN A 18 4.99 2.00 6.83
C GLN A 18 3.48 1.71 6.69
N CYS A 19 2.97 1.62 5.46
CA CYS A 19 1.57 1.29 5.19
C CYS A 19 1.24 -0.20 5.40
N ILE A 20 2.21 -1.11 5.28
CA ILE A 20 1.99 -2.56 5.34
C ILE A 20 1.45 -3.02 6.69
N PRO A 21 2.08 -2.73 7.84
CA PRO A 21 1.57 -3.17 9.14
C PRO A 21 0.24 -2.49 9.51
N ASN A 22 -0.10 -1.38 8.85
CA ASN A 22 -1.33 -0.65 9.05
C ASN A 22 -2.45 -1.08 8.10
N CYS A 23 -2.21 -2.05 7.20
CA CYS A 23 -3.21 -2.55 6.29
C CYS A 23 -4.11 -3.58 7.01
N PRO A 24 -5.37 -3.26 7.35
CA PRO A 24 -6.22 -4.18 8.11
C PRO A 24 -6.60 -5.43 7.31
N GLU A 25 -6.57 -5.35 5.97
CA GLU A 25 -6.86 -6.49 5.09
C GLU A 25 -5.59 -7.27 4.71
N GLY A 26 -4.40 -6.82 5.13
CA GLY A 26 -3.13 -7.47 4.78
C GLY A 26 -2.84 -7.51 3.27
N ALA A 27 -3.46 -6.62 2.50
CA ALA A 27 -3.40 -6.64 1.03
C ALA A 27 -2.15 -5.97 0.45
N LEU A 28 -1.45 -5.14 1.24
CA LEU A 28 -0.29 -4.37 0.77
C LEU A 28 1.01 -5.14 0.94
N GLN A 29 1.87 -5.07 -0.08
CA GLN A 29 3.20 -5.66 -0.11
C GLN A 29 4.20 -4.73 -0.83
N ILE A 30 5.49 -4.92 -0.58
CA ILE A 30 6.53 -4.22 -1.36
C ILE A 30 6.90 -5.07 -2.57
N ILE A 31 6.71 -4.51 -3.77
CA ILE A 31 7.10 -5.09 -5.05
C ILE A 31 7.92 -4.03 -5.79
N ASP A 32 9.10 -4.40 -6.30
CA ASP A 32 10.03 -3.49 -7.00
C ASP A 32 10.37 -2.22 -6.19
N GLY A 33 10.43 -2.35 -4.86
CA GLY A 33 10.71 -1.23 -3.96
C GLY A 33 9.55 -0.25 -3.76
N LYS A 34 8.33 -0.60 -4.17
CA LYS A 34 7.11 0.23 -4.00
C LYS A 34 5.98 -0.56 -3.37
N ALA A 35 5.07 0.11 -2.66
CA ALA A 35 3.89 -0.55 -2.10
C ALA A 35 2.85 -0.83 -3.19
N ARG A 36 2.35 -2.07 -3.24
CA ARG A 36 1.31 -2.57 -4.17
C ARG A 36 0.28 -3.41 -3.43
#